data_AF-A0A2W4NVZ4-F1
#
_entry.id   AF-A0A2W4NVZ4-F1
#
_cell.length_a   1.000
_cell.length_b   1.000
_cell.length_c   1.000
_cell.angle_alpha   90.00
_cell.angle_beta   90.00
_cell.angle_gamma   90.00
#
_symmetry.space_group_name_H-M   'P 1'
#
loop_
_entity.id
_entity.type
_entity.pdbx_description
1 polymer ?
#
loop_
_entity_poly.entity_id
_entity_poly.type
_entity_poly.pdbx_seq_one_letter_code
_entity_poly.pdbx_strand_id
1 'polypeptide(L)'
;MRRYLLPALALIVLGSAALASAQEPDAATCAAALESLWASASNACVTGPAGTICNGGAAPQAEPQGPVSNQLALPGALIEAHEVSALHTPPLAPETGSIGIAWIRMPEPTAATALLLGDVSMRDVTPEGFPVWTSSIVETGADAPQCPAAPHNTLILQNTPGSVARLVINGASLSLNGTVLVRTTGDATRFIALSGQSIVTVSGDQQLLPTGHELSVPYHPGDFSRPADVATQAVPFDPAALQNLPVALFPRPVVLPQPGSVRSEGVVNLRSSPSTSAGIIMEVPAGEVMSVLGTNPEADWYHVRLDSGISGWILAELLVGDVGPISAVYEATPLPPQRFGAAGNQGRIVAPAGVNLRSGPDAAFPVTASLSDGTLVNLLARSPYSQWVKVESGGAVGWVALITLETQAYYEALPIDTNVPPRPTPTRIPGSFGNAFPDPRGGY
;
A
#
# COMPACT_ATOMS: atom_id res chain seq x y z
N MET A 1 94.25 -22.90 -18.67
CA MET A 1 94.05 -21.62 -17.95
C MET A 1 92.55 -21.39 -17.77
N ARG A 2 92.08 -21.42 -16.52
CA ARG A 2 90.68 -21.23 -16.11
C ARG A 2 90.21 -19.81 -16.46
N ARG A 3 89.07 -19.67 -17.14
CA ARG A 3 88.33 -18.39 -17.27
C ARG A 3 87.08 -18.47 -16.41
N TYR A 4 86.98 -17.58 -15.43
CA TYR A 4 85.83 -17.41 -14.55
C TYR A 4 84.79 -16.48 -15.21
N LEU A 5 83.53 -16.90 -15.14
CA LEU A 5 82.32 -16.14 -15.42
C LEU A 5 81.95 -15.24 -14.23
N LEU A 6 81.44 -14.05 -14.52
CA LEU A 6 80.64 -13.20 -13.62
C LEU A 6 79.38 -12.78 -14.41
N PRO A 7 78.15 -13.04 -13.93
CA PRO A 7 76.93 -12.58 -14.58
C PRO A 7 76.48 -11.23 -14.02
N ALA A 8 76.03 -10.34 -14.90
CA ALA A 8 75.37 -9.09 -14.54
C ALA A 8 73.88 -9.35 -14.24
N LEU A 9 73.44 -8.90 -13.08
CA LEU A 9 72.07 -9.02 -12.56
C LEU A 9 71.21 -7.90 -13.15
N ALA A 10 70.19 -8.23 -13.94
CA ALA A 10 69.17 -7.29 -14.40
C ALA A 10 67.95 -7.39 -13.48
N LEU A 11 67.65 -6.31 -12.74
CA LEU A 11 66.47 -6.18 -11.90
C LEU A 11 65.27 -5.76 -12.77
N ILE A 12 64.28 -6.63 -12.94
CA ILE A 12 63.00 -6.30 -13.58
C ILE A 12 62.01 -5.94 -12.47
N VAL A 13 61.60 -4.67 -12.40
CA VAL A 13 60.52 -4.21 -11.52
C VAL A 13 59.19 -4.40 -12.27
N LEU A 14 58.44 -5.43 -11.90
CA LEU A 14 57.05 -5.61 -12.32
C LEU A 14 56.15 -4.85 -11.35
N GLY A 15 55.58 -3.73 -11.82
CA GLY A 15 54.56 -2.99 -11.09
C GLY A 15 53.20 -3.68 -11.24
N SER A 16 52.68 -4.23 -10.16
CA SER A 16 51.32 -4.76 -10.08
C SER A 16 50.32 -3.61 -9.94
N ALA A 17 49.64 -3.22 -11.01
CA ALA A 17 48.46 -2.38 -10.92
C ALA A 17 47.31 -3.22 -10.36
N ALA A 18 46.97 -3.03 -9.08
CA ALA A 18 45.76 -3.58 -8.50
C ALA A 18 44.55 -2.86 -9.10
N LEU A 19 43.82 -3.54 -9.98
CA LEU A 19 42.48 -3.13 -10.38
C LEU A 19 41.59 -3.27 -9.15
N ALA A 20 41.24 -2.16 -8.51
CA ALA A 20 40.17 -2.13 -7.53
C ALA A 20 38.86 -2.40 -8.27
N SER A 21 38.30 -3.61 -8.16
CA SER A 21 36.93 -3.86 -8.55
C SER A 21 36.03 -3.04 -7.62
N ALA A 22 35.25 -2.11 -8.17
CA ALA A 22 34.13 -1.53 -7.45
C ALA A 22 33.19 -2.69 -7.08
N GLN A 23 33.17 -3.05 -5.80
CA GLN A 23 32.31 -4.12 -5.31
C GLN A 23 30.87 -3.61 -5.39
N GLU A 24 30.06 -4.26 -6.22
CA GLU A 24 28.61 -3.98 -6.28
C GLU A 24 28.05 -4.03 -4.86
N PRO A 25 27.21 -3.05 -4.45
CA PRO A 25 26.64 -3.05 -3.12
C PRO A 25 25.89 -4.36 -2.89
N ASP A 26 26.23 -5.05 -1.81
CA ASP A 26 25.55 -6.28 -1.41
C ASP A 26 24.04 -6.01 -1.24
N ALA A 27 23.21 -6.92 -1.74
CA ALA A 27 21.75 -6.78 -1.78
C ALA A 27 21.15 -6.46 -0.39
N ALA A 28 21.73 -7.01 0.67
CA ALA A 28 21.33 -6.74 2.05
C ALA A 28 21.58 -5.28 2.47
N THR A 29 22.72 -4.72 2.05
CA THR A 29 23.06 -3.32 2.35
C THR A 29 22.12 -2.37 1.63
N CYS A 30 21.80 -2.68 0.37
CA CYS A 30 20.85 -1.89 -0.39
C CYS A 30 19.43 -1.94 0.21
N ALA A 31 18.96 -3.14 0.59
CA ALA A 31 17.65 -3.32 1.21
C ALA A 31 17.51 -2.48 2.50
N ALA A 32 18.52 -2.50 3.37
CA ALA A 32 18.51 -1.71 4.60
C ALA A 32 18.48 -0.19 4.33
N ALA A 33 19.21 0.28 3.32
CA ALA A 33 19.17 1.68 2.90
C ALA A 33 17.78 2.08 2.38
N LEU A 34 17.15 1.23 1.56
CA LEU A 34 15.79 1.43 1.09
C LEU A 34 14.78 1.50 2.25
N GLU A 35 14.84 0.59 3.22
CA GLU A 35 13.93 0.62 4.38
C GLU A 35 14.03 1.93 5.16
N SER A 36 15.24 2.45 5.38
CA SER A 36 15.43 3.75 6.04
C SER A 36 14.80 4.88 5.22
N LEU A 37 14.96 4.86 3.90
CA LEU A 37 14.42 5.88 3.01
C LEU A 37 12.89 5.80 2.91
N TRP A 38 12.32 4.58 2.90
CA TRP A 38 10.88 4.36 2.97
C TRP A 38 10.27 4.85 4.29
N ALA A 39 10.97 4.65 5.41
CA ALA A 39 10.54 5.17 6.70
C ALA A 39 10.53 6.71 6.70
N SER A 40 11.57 7.35 6.16
CA SER A 40 11.62 8.81 6.01
C SER A 40 10.49 9.33 5.12
N ALA A 41 10.27 8.71 3.96
CA ALA A 41 9.20 9.09 3.04
C ALA A 41 7.80 8.89 3.65
N SER A 42 7.61 7.79 4.39
CA SER A 42 6.36 7.48 5.05
C SER A 42 6.01 8.55 6.08
N ASN A 43 6.94 8.83 7.00
CA ASN A 43 6.76 9.84 8.04
C ASN A 43 6.43 11.22 7.46
N ALA A 44 7.07 11.57 6.34
CA ALA A 44 6.98 12.88 5.72
C ALA A 44 5.69 13.07 4.90
N CYS A 45 5.28 12.05 4.14
CA CYS A 45 4.31 12.23 3.06
C CYS A 45 3.16 11.24 3.03
N VAL A 46 3.16 10.13 3.78
CA VAL A 46 2.13 9.10 3.61
C VAL A 46 0.74 9.60 4.03
N THR A 47 0.71 10.48 5.02
CA THR A 47 -0.45 11.29 5.41
C THR A 47 -0.25 12.70 4.87
N GLY A 48 -1.17 13.18 4.06
CA GLY A 48 -1.12 14.53 3.50
C GLY A 48 -2.51 15.00 3.10
N PRO A 49 -2.73 16.32 3.01
CA PRO A 49 -4.03 16.88 2.64
C PRO A 49 -4.39 16.55 1.20
N ALA A 50 -5.69 16.38 0.92
CA ALA A 50 -6.18 16.28 -0.44
C ALA A 50 -5.91 17.58 -1.22
N GLY A 51 -5.69 17.49 -2.53
CA GLY A 51 -5.36 18.64 -3.37
C GLY A 51 -3.88 18.97 -3.46
N THR A 52 -2.98 18.17 -2.86
CA THR A 52 -1.55 18.49 -2.77
C THR A 52 -0.64 17.43 -3.39
N ILE A 53 0.57 17.85 -3.74
CA ILE A 53 1.71 17.01 -4.09
C ILE A 53 2.71 17.06 -2.93
N CYS A 54 3.20 15.89 -2.52
CA CYS A 54 4.24 15.75 -1.48
C CYS A 54 5.47 15.06 -2.07
N ASN A 55 6.64 15.68 -1.96
CA ASN A 55 7.91 15.01 -2.25
C ASN A 55 8.34 14.17 -1.04
N GLY A 56 8.47 12.86 -1.16
CA GLY A 56 8.93 12.01 -0.05
C GLY A 56 10.40 11.60 -0.11
N GLY A 57 11.16 12.04 -1.11
CA GLY A 57 12.54 11.62 -1.32
C GLY A 57 13.38 12.73 -1.95
N ALA A 58 14.18 12.37 -2.94
CA ALA A 58 15.00 13.33 -3.66
C ALA A 58 14.15 14.29 -4.48
N ALA A 59 14.62 15.54 -4.62
CA ALA A 59 13.90 16.62 -5.27
C ALA A 59 13.44 16.23 -6.69
N PRO A 60 12.12 16.18 -6.95
CA PRO A 60 11.63 15.97 -8.30
C PRO A 60 11.82 17.24 -9.14
N GLN A 61 11.91 17.07 -10.44
CA GLN A 61 11.77 18.19 -11.38
C GLN A 61 10.29 18.48 -11.59
N ALA A 62 9.86 19.71 -11.32
CA ALA A 62 8.47 20.12 -11.50
C ALA A 62 8.35 21.27 -12.49
N GLU A 63 7.27 21.28 -13.27
CA GLU A 63 6.90 22.39 -14.14
C GLU A 63 5.73 23.19 -13.56
N PRO A 64 5.76 24.54 -13.62
CA PRO A 64 6.84 25.38 -14.15
C PRO A 64 8.16 25.31 -13.38
N GLN A 65 9.29 25.39 -14.07
CA GLN A 65 10.61 25.38 -13.43
C GLN A 65 10.81 26.62 -12.53
N GLY A 66 11.71 26.53 -11.56
CA GLY A 66 12.02 27.62 -10.63
C GLY A 66 11.23 27.48 -9.32
N PRO A 67 10.37 28.44 -8.93
CA PRO A 67 9.75 28.45 -7.60
C PRO A 67 9.01 27.15 -7.23
N VAL A 68 8.24 26.59 -8.16
CA VAL A 68 7.45 25.36 -7.96
C VAL A 68 8.39 24.15 -7.73
N SER A 69 9.38 23.95 -8.60
CA SER A 69 10.37 22.88 -8.43
C SER A 69 11.23 23.07 -7.17
N ASN A 70 11.58 24.31 -6.82
CA ASN A 70 12.36 24.61 -5.62
C ASN A 70 11.58 24.37 -4.33
N GLN A 71 10.26 24.57 -4.35
CA GLN A 71 9.41 24.27 -3.20
C GLN A 71 9.40 22.78 -2.87
N LEU A 72 9.44 21.92 -3.88
CA LEU A 72 9.53 20.47 -3.72
C LEU A 72 10.95 19.95 -3.42
N ALA A 73 11.93 20.81 -3.16
CA ALA A 73 13.33 20.40 -3.02
C ALA A 73 13.62 19.47 -1.82
N LEU A 74 12.80 19.53 -0.76
CA LEU A 74 13.01 18.78 0.47
C LEU A 74 11.95 17.68 0.64
N PRO A 75 12.33 16.52 1.22
CA PRO A 75 11.36 15.52 1.67
C PRO A 75 10.33 16.13 2.64
N GLY A 76 9.05 15.79 2.47
CA GLY A 76 7.91 16.35 3.20
C GLY A 76 7.42 17.69 2.68
N ALA A 77 8.08 18.28 1.68
CA ALA A 77 7.59 19.51 1.08
C ALA A 77 6.25 19.27 0.37
N LEU A 78 5.32 20.19 0.61
CA LEU A 78 3.98 20.19 0.05
C LEU A 78 3.81 21.37 -0.90
N ILE A 79 3.10 21.13 -1.99
CA ILE A 79 2.63 22.14 -2.93
C ILE A 79 1.22 21.81 -3.38
N GLU A 80 0.43 22.82 -3.73
CA GLU A 80 -0.90 22.61 -4.27
C GLU A 80 -0.80 21.96 -5.65
N ALA A 81 -1.57 20.89 -5.88
CA ALA A 81 -1.45 20.08 -7.08
C ALA A 81 -1.79 20.86 -8.37
N HIS A 82 -2.61 21.90 -8.28
CA HIS A 82 -2.98 22.73 -9.42
C HIS A 82 -1.88 23.72 -9.86
N GLU A 83 -0.82 23.89 -9.06
CA GLU A 83 0.34 24.71 -9.41
C GLU A 83 1.37 23.94 -10.25
N VAL A 84 1.23 22.62 -10.33
CA VAL A 84 2.17 21.72 -11.01
C VAL A 84 1.53 21.12 -12.24
N SER A 85 2.16 21.29 -13.41
CA SER A 85 1.69 20.72 -14.68
C SER A 85 2.49 19.51 -15.15
N ALA A 86 3.71 19.32 -14.65
CA ALA A 86 4.50 18.12 -14.85
C ALA A 86 5.40 17.85 -13.65
N LEU A 87 5.64 16.57 -13.37
CA LEU A 87 6.49 16.10 -12.29
C LEU A 87 7.34 14.93 -12.80
N HIS A 88 8.64 14.97 -12.53
CA HIS A 88 9.57 13.90 -12.82
C HIS A 88 10.35 13.54 -11.55
N THR A 89 10.14 12.33 -11.04
CA THR A 89 10.87 11.81 -9.87
C THR A 89 12.17 11.13 -10.32
N PRO A 90 13.27 11.27 -9.57
CA PRO A 90 14.55 10.64 -9.92
C PRO A 90 14.54 9.11 -9.74
N PRO A 91 15.51 8.36 -10.27
CA PRO A 91 15.61 6.92 -10.06
C PRO A 91 15.81 6.52 -8.60
N LEU A 92 15.60 5.22 -8.32
CA LEU A 92 15.93 4.61 -7.03
C LEU A 92 17.43 4.34 -6.96
N ALA A 93 18.16 5.23 -6.28
CA ALA A 93 19.62 5.17 -6.06
C ALA A 93 19.94 5.21 -4.55
N PRO A 94 19.47 4.22 -3.77
CA PRO A 94 19.61 4.20 -2.29
C PRO A 94 21.06 4.23 -1.81
N GLU A 95 22.02 3.74 -2.61
CA GLU A 95 23.46 3.82 -2.34
C GLU A 95 23.98 5.27 -2.28
N THR A 96 23.28 6.20 -2.93
CA THR A 96 23.54 7.65 -2.84
C THR A 96 22.57 8.37 -1.89
N GLY A 97 21.67 7.63 -1.24
CA GLY A 97 20.59 8.18 -0.41
C GLY A 97 19.49 8.89 -1.20
N SER A 98 19.43 8.71 -2.52
CA SER A 98 18.48 9.39 -3.41
C SER A 98 17.45 8.39 -3.93
N ILE A 99 16.17 8.63 -3.63
CA ILE A 99 15.06 7.85 -4.19
C ILE A 99 13.99 8.79 -4.74
N GLY A 100 13.46 8.48 -5.93
CA GLY A 100 12.25 9.12 -6.42
C GLY A 100 11.02 8.59 -5.71
N ILE A 101 10.34 9.46 -4.98
CA ILE A 101 9.03 9.15 -4.43
C ILE A 101 8.20 10.41 -4.26
N ALA A 102 6.98 10.39 -4.77
CA ALA A 102 6.04 11.50 -4.61
C ALA A 102 4.60 11.00 -4.53
N TRP A 103 3.78 11.72 -3.77
CA TRP A 103 2.33 11.50 -3.70
C TRP A 103 1.61 12.68 -4.31
N ILE A 104 0.70 12.43 -5.25
CA ILE A 104 -0.26 13.40 -5.77
C ILE A 104 -1.64 12.98 -5.26
N ARG A 105 -2.28 13.83 -4.45
CA ARG A 105 -3.59 13.56 -3.84
C ARG A 105 -4.69 14.33 -4.56
N MET A 106 -5.47 13.63 -5.36
CA MET A 106 -6.60 14.19 -6.08
C MET A 106 -7.80 14.28 -5.14
N PRO A 107 -8.37 15.48 -4.92
CA PRO A 107 -9.54 15.65 -4.07
C PRO A 107 -10.80 15.10 -4.76
N GLU A 108 -11.93 15.15 -4.05
CA GLU A 108 -13.25 14.96 -4.66
C GLU A 108 -13.43 15.92 -5.86
N PRO A 109 -14.08 15.49 -6.96
CA PRO A 109 -14.83 14.23 -7.12
C PRO A 109 -13.97 13.03 -7.53
N THR A 110 -12.67 13.21 -7.79
CA THR A 110 -11.79 12.13 -8.27
C THR A 110 -11.42 11.17 -7.14
N ALA A 111 -11.13 11.70 -5.95
CA ALA A 111 -10.89 10.95 -4.72
C ALA A 111 -9.88 9.80 -4.90
N ALA A 112 -8.70 10.13 -5.44
CA ALA A 112 -7.65 9.17 -5.75
C ALA A 112 -6.27 9.70 -5.33
N THR A 113 -5.33 8.79 -5.16
CA THR A 113 -3.92 9.14 -4.95
C THR A 113 -3.07 8.44 -5.99
N ALA A 114 -2.14 9.20 -6.58
CA ALA A 114 -1.05 8.70 -7.39
C ALA A 114 0.23 8.69 -6.53
N LEU A 115 0.87 7.54 -6.42
CA LEU A 115 2.18 7.37 -5.80
C LEU A 115 3.19 7.04 -6.91
N LEU A 116 4.12 7.95 -7.15
CA LEU A 116 5.23 7.76 -8.07
C LEU A 116 6.37 7.12 -7.31
N LEU A 117 6.92 6.02 -7.82
CA LEU A 117 8.01 5.27 -7.21
C LEU A 117 9.12 5.03 -8.22
N GLY A 118 10.30 5.58 -7.94
CA GLY A 118 11.46 5.56 -8.81
C GLY A 118 11.42 6.61 -9.92
N ASP A 119 12.05 6.29 -11.06
CA ASP A 119 12.10 7.17 -12.22
C ASP A 119 10.75 7.19 -12.93
N VAL A 120 9.95 8.23 -12.66
CA VAL A 120 8.58 8.36 -13.18
C VAL A 120 8.34 9.80 -13.60
N SER A 121 7.97 9.98 -14.86
CA SER A 121 7.49 11.24 -15.42
C SER A 121 5.97 11.22 -15.50
N MET A 122 5.32 12.24 -14.98
CA MET A 122 3.87 12.41 -15.06
C MET A 122 3.56 13.85 -15.47
N ARG A 123 2.84 14.04 -16.58
CA ARG A 123 2.40 15.35 -17.09
C ARG A 123 0.89 15.43 -17.04
N ASP A 124 0.35 16.48 -16.44
CA ASP A 124 -1.07 16.77 -16.48
C ASP A 124 -1.46 17.25 -17.88
N VAL A 125 -2.43 16.56 -18.48
CA VAL A 125 -3.05 16.92 -19.77
C VAL A 125 -4.57 17.00 -19.61
N THR A 126 -5.03 17.25 -18.38
CA THR A 126 -6.44 17.50 -18.06
C THR A 126 -6.97 18.69 -18.86
N PRO A 127 -8.10 18.54 -19.57
CA PRO A 127 -8.74 19.66 -20.26
C PRO A 127 -9.16 20.76 -19.29
N GLU A 128 -9.16 22.01 -19.77
CA GLU A 128 -9.65 23.14 -18.98
C GLU A 128 -11.09 22.89 -18.46
N GLY A 129 -11.34 23.30 -17.21
CA GLY A 129 -12.64 23.13 -16.55
C GLY A 129 -12.83 21.79 -15.82
N PHE A 130 -11.86 20.89 -15.87
CA PHE A 130 -11.84 19.64 -15.09
C PHE A 130 -10.84 19.72 -13.93
N PRO A 131 -11.02 18.94 -12.85
CA PRO A 131 -10.03 18.84 -11.77
C PRO A 131 -8.69 18.35 -12.30
N VAL A 132 -7.60 19.06 -11.98
CA VAL A 132 -6.22 18.72 -12.39
C VAL A 132 -5.84 17.28 -12.06
N TRP A 133 -4.90 16.74 -12.83
CA TRP A 133 -4.40 15.35 -12.71
C TRP A 133 -5.44 14.25 -12.94
N THR A 134 -6.61 14.57 -13.51
CA THR A 134 -7.59 13.56 -13.93
C THR A 134 -7.26 12.93 -15.28
N SER A 135 -6.42 13.59 -16.09
CA SER A 135 -5.83 13.05 -17.31
C SER A 135 -4.33 13.29 -17.32
N SER A 136 -3.52 12.27 -17.56
CA SER A 136 -2.06 12.41 -17.49
C SER A 136 -1.33 11.54 -18.51
N ILE A 137 -0.19 12.06 -18.96
CA ILE A 137 0.82 11.27 -19.66
C ILE A 137 1.84 10.77 -18.64
N VAL A 138 2.06 9.46 -18.59
CA VAL A 138 2.90 8.76 -17.63
C VAL A 138 3.94 7.96 -18.38
N GLU A 139 5.21 8.14 -18.02
CA GLU A 139 6.34 7.35 -18.49
C GLU A 139 7.14 6.85 -17.29
N THR A 140 7.51 5.56 -17.30
CA THR A 140 8.40 4.98 -16.29
C THR A 140 9.76 4.74 -16.92
N GLY A 141 10.82 5.20 -16.25
CA GLY A 141 12.20 4.99 -16.69
C GLY A 141 12.58 3.52 -16.71
N ALA A 142 13.72 3.21 -17.35
CA ALA A 142 14.27 1.87 -17.33
C ALA A 142 14.63 1.47 -15.89
N ASP A 143 14.40 0.19 -15.54
CA ASP A 143 14.79 -0.31 -14.24
C ASP A 143 16.32 -0.24 -14.11
N ALA A 144 16.81 0.43 -13.07
CA ALA A 144 18.24 0.60 -12.86
C ALA A 144 18.82 -0.63 -12.11
N PRO A 145 19.86 -1.29 -12.64
CA PRO A 145 20.34 -2.58 -12.12
C PRO A 145 21.19 -2.49 -10.85
N GLN A 146 21.34 -1.31 -10.24
CA GLN A 146 22.33 -1.08 -9.18
C GLN A 146 21.93 -1.65 -7.82
N CYS A 147 20.62 -1.79 -7.57
CA CYS A 147 20.09 -2.33 -6.33
C CYS A 147 19.12 -3.50 -6.61
N PRO A 148 19.52 -4.76 -6.35
CA PRO A 148 18.65 -5.93 -6.54
C PRO A 148 17.41 -5.95 -5.64
N ALA A 149 17.43 -5.19 -4.53
CA ALA A 149 16.31 -5.04 -3.60
C ALA A 149 15.34 -3.91 -4.00
N ALA A 150 15.67 -3.12 -5.04
CA ALA A 150 14.78 -2.07 -5.51
C ALA A 150 13.58 -2.68 -6.25
N PRO A 151 12.38 -2.09 -6.09
CA PRO A 151 11.24 -2.40 -6.95
C PRO A 151 11.44 -1.80 -8.34
N HIS A 152 10.60 -2.22 -9.28
CA HIS A 152 10.47 -1.57 -10.58
C HIS A 152 10.00 -0.11 -10.45
N ASN A 153 10.40 0.74 -11.40
CA ASN A 153 9.83 2.08 -11.52
C ASN A 153 8.34 1.96 -11.85
N THR A 154 7.49 2.62 -11.07
CA THR A 154 6.05 2.41 -11.19
C THR A 154 5.23 3.57 -10.68
N LEU A 155 4.06 3.75 -11.27
CA LEU A 155 2.97 4.56 -10.74
C LEU A 155 1.97 3.64 -10.03
N ILE A 156 1.56 3.98 -8.81
CA ILE A 156 0.48 3.31 -8.10
C ILE A 156 -0.70 4.26 -8.00
N LEU A 157 -1.86 3.84 -8.49
CA LEU A 157 -3.12 4.56 -8.40
C LEU A 157 -4.05 3.86 -7.42
N GLN A 158 -4.58 4.60 -6.46
CA GLN A 158 -5.49 4.06 -5.46
C GLN A 158 -6.64 5.03 -5.18
N ASN A 159 -7.88 4.55 -5.24
CA ASN A 159 -9.06 5.34 -4.88
C ASN A 159 -9.33 5.31 -3.37
N THR A 160 -10.11 6.30 -2.92
CA THR A 160 -10.73 6.28 -1.59
C THR A 160 -11.73 5.12 -1.47
N PRO A 161 -11.78 4.40 -0.35
CA PRO A 161 -12.75 3.33 -0.15
C PRO A 161 -14.20 3.81 -0.34
N GLY A 162 -15.01 3.04 -1.06
CA GLY A 162 -16.42 3.35 -1.30
C GLY A 162 -16.70 4.35 -2.44
N SER A 163 -15.66 4.88 -3.11
CA SER A 163 -15.80 5.67 -4.33
C SER A 163 -15.26 4.91 -5.55
N VAL A 164 -15.47 5.44 -6.76
CA VAL A 164 -14.81 4.96 -7.98
C VAL A 164 -14.15 6.17 -8.61
N ALA A 165 -12.83 6.12 -8.77
CA ALA A 165 -12.09 7.21 -9.40
C ALA A 165 -12.08 7.02 -10.92
N ARG A 166 -12.28 8.10 -11.67
CA ARG A 166 -12.18 8.10 -13.13
C ARG A 166 -10.96 8.90 -13.54
N LEU A 167 -9.99 8.22 -14.12
CA LEU A 167 -8.72 8.77 -14.53
C LEU A 167 -8.50 8.47 -16.01
N VAL A 168 -7.68 9.26 -16.69
CA VAL A 168 -7.17 8.96 -18.02
C VAL A 168 -5.66 8.88 -17.93
N ILE A 169 -5.09 7.72 -18.25
CA ILE A 169 -3.65 7.50 -18.24
C ILE A 169 -3.22 7.16 -19.66
N ASN A 170 -2.36 7.97 -20.25
CA ASN A 170 -1.87 7.78 -21.62
C ASN A 170 -3.03 7.63 -22.63
N GLY A 171 -4.11 8.40 -22.44
CA GLY A 171 -5.31 8.32 -23.29
C GLY A 171 -6.22 7.11 -23.05
N ALA A 172 -5.87 6.17 -22.17
CA ALA A 172 -6.74 5.09 -21.73
C ALA A 172 -7.56 5.53 -20.51
N SER A 173 -8.90 5.39 -20.59
CA SER A 173 -9.78 5.73 -19.47
C SER A 173 -9.81 4.59 -18.46
N LEU A 174 -9.45 4.88 -17.22
CA LEU A 174 -9.42 3.96 -16.10
C LEU A 174 -10.55 4.30 -15.14
N SER A 175 -11.55 3.41 -15.05
CA SER A 175 -12.50 3.38 -13.94
C SER A 175 -11.87 2.57 -12.80
N LEU A 176 -11.18 3.27 -11.90
CA LEU A 176 -10.44 2.71 -10.79
C LEU A 176 -11.34 2.46 -9.58
N ASN A 177 -11.47 1.18 -9.21
CA ASN A 177 -12.03 0.76 -7.93
C ASN A 177 -11.02 -0.19 -7.27
N GLY A 178 -10.30 0.31 -6.27
CA GLY A 178 -9.22 -0.38 -5.57
C GLY A 178 -7.85 0.19 -5.88
N THR A 179 -6.92 -0.67 -6.29
CA THR A 179 -5.50 -0.32 -6.47
C THR A 179 -5.00 -0.89 -7.78
N VAL A 180 -4.46 -0.03 -8.64
CA VAL A 180 -3.88 -0.40 -9.93
C VAL A 180 -2.46 0.12 -9.98
N LEU A 181 -1.54 -0.77 -10.32
CA LEU A 181 -0.16 -0.44 -10.65
C LEU A 181 -0.07 -0.16 -12.16
N VAL A 182 0.62 0.90 -12.53
CA VAL A 182 0.82 1.32 -13.93
C VAL A 182 2.31 1.43 -14.23
N ARG A 183 2.72 0.81 -15.34
CA ARG A 183 4.07 0.92 -15.90
C ARG A 183 4.00 1.26 -17.37
N THR A 184 4.78 2.23 -17.81
CA THR A 184 4.82 2.67 -19.21
C THR A 184 6.25 2.61 -19.70
N THR A 185 6.55 1.62 -20.51
CA THR A 185 7.92 1.36 -20.99
C THR A 185 7.89 1.04 -22.48
N GLY A 186 8.82 1.61 -23.24
CA GLY A 186 8.97 1.32 -24.67
C GLY A 186 7.77 1.79 -25.48
N ASP A 187 6.88 0.86 -25.79
CA ASP A 187 5.73 1.02 -26.68
C ASP A 187 4.41 0.59 -26.02
N ALA A 188 4.37 0.42 -24.70
CA ALA A 188 3.19 -0.07 -24.01
C ALA A 188 3.00 0.55 -22.62
N THR A 189 1.73 0.74 -22.24
CA THR A 189 1.31 0.95 -20.85
C THR A 189 0.68 -0.34 -20.33
N ARG A 190 1.19 -0.87 -19.21
CA ARG A 190 0.64 -2.03 -18.51
C ARG A 190 -0.12 -1.56 -17.27
N PHE A 191 -1.30 -2.13 -17.07
CA PHE A 191 -2.15 -1.91 -15.90
C PHE A 191 -2.28 -3.24 -15.15
N ILE A 192 -1.90 -3.27 -13.88
CA ILE A 192 -1.93 -4.47 -13.03
C ILE A 192 -2.83 -4.21 -11.83
N ALA A 193 -3.89 -5.00 -11.65
CA ALA A 193 -4.82 -4.83 -10.53
C ALA A 193 -4.37 -5.58 -9.27
N LEU A 194 -4.17 -4.81 -8.19
CA LEU A 194 -3.71 -5.30 -6.89
C LEU A 194 -4.86 -5.45 -5.88
N SER A 195 -5.98 -4.77 -6.09
CA SER A 195 -7.18 -4.90 -5.27
C SER A 195 -8.39 -4.31 -5.98
N GLY A 196 -9.59 -4.80 -5.66
CA GLY A 196 -10.85 -4.36 -6.24
C GLY A 196 -11.01 -4.80 -7.70
N GLN A 197 -11.85 -4.09 -8.44
CA GLN A 197 -12.14 -4.41 -9.82
C GLN A 197 -12.21 -3.14 -10.65
N SER A 198 -11.28 -2.98 -11.58
CA SER A 198 -11.19 -1.78 -12.42
C SER A 198 -11.59 -2.09 -13.86
N ILE A 199 -11.88 -1.06 -14.64
CA ILE A 199 -12.18 -1.18 -16.07
C ILE A 199 -11.25 -0.22 -16.82
N VAL A 200 -10.59 -0.72 -17.86
CA VAL A 200 -9.80 0.08 -18.80
C VAL A 200 -10.57 0.20 -20.10
N THR A 201 -10.78 1.43 -20.56
CA THR A 201 -11.49 1.72 -21.81
C THR A 201 -10.59 2.45 -22.80
N VAL A 202 -10.45 1.90 -24.00
CA VAL A 202 -9.67 2.49 -25.10
C VAL A 202 -10.53 2.51 -26.35
N SER A 203 -10.69 3.69 -26.97
CA SER A 203 -11.48 3.85 -28.20
C SER A 203 -12.92 3.28 -28.12
N GLY A 204 -13.50 3.27 -26.91
CA GLY A 204 -14.83 2.73 -26.63
C GLY A 204 -14.88 1.23 -26.29
N ASP A 205 -13.78 0.50 -26.48
CA ASP A 205 -13.66 -0.90 -26.07
C ASP A 205 -13.37 -0.98 -24.57
N GLN A 206 -14.19 -1.73 -23.83
CA GLN A 206 -14.09 -1.87 -22.37
C GLN A 206 -13.49 -3.22 -22.00
N GLN A 207 -12.34 -3.21 -21.36
CA GLN A 207 -11.69 -4.39 -20.79
C GLN A 207 -11.81 -4.37 -19.27
N LEU A 208 -12.36 -5.45 -18.72
CA LEU A 208 -12.37 -5.67 -17.28
C LEU A 208 -10.96 -6.00 -16.81
N LEU A 209 -10.51 -5.36 -15.73
CA LEU A 209 -9.25 -5.63 -15.07
C LEU A 209 -9.52 -6.12 -13.63
N PRO A 210 -9.76 -7.44 -13.45
CA PRO A 210 -9.95 -8.02 -12.13
C PRO A 210 -8.63 -8.09 -11.36
N THR A 211 -8.70 -8.04 -10.02
CA THR A 211 -7.53 -8.28 -9.16
C THR A 211 -6.83 -9.59 -9.54
N GLY A 212 -5.49 -9.59 -9.53
CA GLY A 212 -4.71 -10.76 -9.94
C GLY A 212 -4.33 -10.74 -11.43
N HIS A 213 -4.85 -9.80 -12.20
CA HIS A 213 -4.62 -9.73 -13.64
C HIS A 213 -3.89 -8.45 -14.05
N GLU A 214 -3.28 -8.51 -15.22
CA GLU A 214 -2.76 -7.37 -15.96
C GLU A 214 -3.36 -7.30 -17.36
N LEU A 215 -3.36 -6.10 -17.92
CA LEU A 215 -3.59 -5.87 -19.35
C LEU A 215 -2.63 -4.81 -19.86
N SER A 216 -2.44 -4.77 -21.16
CA SER A 216 -1.59 -3.81 -21.85
C SER A 216 -2.33 -3.02 -22.91
N VAL A 217 -2.00 -1.73 -23.00
CA VAL A 217 -2.41 -0.82 -24.07
C VAL A 217 -1.16 -0.47 -24.89
N PRO A 218 -1.16 -0.71 -26.21
CA PRO A 218 -0.02 -0.44 -27.08
C PRO A 218 0.01 1.01 -27.59
N TYR A 219 1.21 1.51 -27.90
CA TYR A 219 1.52 2.87 -28.31
C TYR A 219 2.60 2.89 -29.40
N HIS A 220 2.78 4.03 -30.05
CA HIS A 220 3.99 4.27 -30.82
C HIS A 220 5.15 4.59 -29.87
N PRO A 221 6.38 4.07 -30.11
CA PRO A 221 7.51 4.33 -29.22
C PRO A 221 7.74 5.83 -28.98
N GLY A 222 7.72 6.25 -27.72
CA GLY A 222 7.93 7.64 -27.30
C GLY A 222 6.74 8.59 -27.51
N ASP A 223 5.59 8.11 -27.97
CA ASP A 223 4.33 8.88 -28.02
C ASP A 223 3.22 8.14 -27.29
N PHE A 224 3.01 8.53 -26.03
CA PHE A 224 1.96 8.00 -25.17
C PHE A 224 0.71 8.90 -25.13
N SER A 225 0.63 9.90 -26.01
CA SER A 225 -0.52 10.80 -26.06
C SER A 225 -1.78 10.13 -26.61
N ARG A 226 -1.61 9.05 -27.39
CA ARG A 226 -2.71 8.32 -28.05
C ARG A 226 -2.38 6.83 -28.15
N PRO A 227 -3.28 5.94 -27.69
CA PRO A 227 -3.17 4.50 -27.92
C PRO A 227 -3.09 4.17 -29.41
N ALA A 228 -2.21 3.23 -29.77
CA ALA A 228 -2.07 2.72 -31.14
C ALA A 228 -3.12 1.64 -31.48
N ASP A 229 -3.66 0.97 -30.46
CA ASP A 229 -4.72 -0.04 -30.57
C ASP A 229 -5.58 -0.08 -29.29
N VAL A 230 -6.60 -0.93 -29.25
CA VAL A 230 -7.40 -1.22 -28.07
C VAL A 230 -6.58 -1.94 -26.99
N ALA A 231 -7.13 -1.97 -25.77
CA ALA A 231 -6.54 -2.74 -24.68
C ALA A 231 -6.59 -4.24 -24.98
N THR A 232 -5.53 -4.96 -24.62
CA THR A 232 -5.51 -6.42 -24.62
C THR A 232 -6.49 -7.00 -23.59
N GLN A 233 -6.87 -8.27 -23.78
CA GLN A 233 -7.62 -8.99 -22.74
C GLN A 233 -6.78 -9.14 -21.48
N ALA A 234 -7.43 -9.05 -20.32
CA ALA A 234 -6.76 -9.25 -19.05
C ALA A 234 -6.30 -10.71 -18.88
N VAL A 235 -5.05 -10.88 -18.45
CA VAL A 235 -4.41 -12.18 -18.18
C VAL A 235 -3.81 -12.17 -16.76
N PRO A 236 -3.61 -13.33 -16.11
CA PRO A 236 -2.87 -13.38 -14.85
C PRO A 236 -1.54 -12.64 -14.96
N PHE A 237 -1.22 -11.76 -13.99
CA PHE A 237 -0.01 -10.94 -14.07
C PHE A 237 1.26 -11.77 -13.87
N ASP A 238 2.39 -11.30 -14.40
CA ASP A 238 3.72 -11.84 -14.04
C ASP A 238 4.14 -11.41 -12.62
N PRO A 239 4.37 -12.33 -11.66
CA PRO A 239 4.83 -12.01 -10.31
C PRO A 239 6.08 -11.12 -10.25
N ALA A 240 6.96 -11.22 -11.26
CA ALA A 240 8.15 -10.39 -11.33
C ALA A 240 7.80 -8.89 -11.37
N ALA A 241 6.67 -8.52 -11.96
CA ALA A 241 6.24 -7.11 -12.04
C ALA A 241 5.98 -6.47 -10.66
N LEU A 242 5.78 -7.28 -9.60
CA LEU A 242 5.54 -6.82 -8.23
C LEU A 242 6.75 -7.05 -7.32
N GLN A 243 7.90 -7.42 -7.87
CA GLN A 243 9.10 -7.72 -7.09
C GLN A 243 9.48 -6.53 -6.21
N ASN A 244 9.72 -6.81 -4.92
CA ASN A 244 10.11 -5.84 -3.88
C ASN A 244 9.17 -4.63 -3.72
N LEU A 245 7.92 -4.70 -4.20
CA LEU A 245 6.99 -3.58 -4.16
C LEU A 245 6.72 -3.13 -2.70
N PRO A 246 7.04 -1.88 -2.32
CA PRO A 246 6.93 -1.39 -0.95
C PRO A 246 5.48 -0.99 -0.62
N VAL A 247 4.59 -1.98 -0.49
CA VAL A 247 3.14 -1.79 -0.26
C VAL A 247 2.78 -0.97 0.99
N ALA A 248 3.68 -0.88 1.96
CA ALA A 248 3.49 -0.06 3.17
C ALA A 248 3.56 1.46 2.90
N LEU A 249 4.05 1.88 1.73
CA LEU A 249 3.98 3.27 1.25
C LEU A 249 2.62 3.64 0.68
N PHE A 250 1.78 2.65 0.38
CA PHE A 250 0.49 2.92 -0.22
C PHE A 250 -0.37 3.72 0.77
N PRO A 251 -1.22 4.64 0.29
CA PRO A 251 -2.16 5.36 1.16
C PRO A 251 -2.96 4.38 2.03
N ARG A 252 -3.39 3.26 1.44
CA ARG A 252 -3.92 2.07 2.10
C ARG A 252 -3.07 0.86 1.71
N PRO A 253 -2.27 0.31 2.65
CA PRO A 253 -1.54 -0.93 2.43
C PRO A 253 -2.47 -2.09 2.10
N VAL A 254 -2.00 -3.00 1.25
CA VAL A 254 -2.75 -4.20 0.85
C VAL A 254 -1.88 -5.44 1.01
N VAL A 255 -2.50 -6.58 1.34
CA VAL A 255 -1.87 -7.88 1.07
C VAL A 255 -1.94 -8.10 -0.43
N LEU A 256 -0.80 -8.36 -1.07
CA LEU A 256 -0.74 -8.52 -2.51
C LEU A 256 -1.52 -9.77 -2.96
N PRO A 257 -2.25 -9.69 -4.07
CA PRO A 257 -2.84 -10.86 -4.68
C PRO A 257 -1.77 -11.73 -5.34
N GLN A 258 -2.13 -12.97 -5.61
CA GLN A 258 -1.42 -13.89 -6.50
C GLN A 258 -1.95 -13.70 -7.93
N PRO A 259 -1.20 -14.15 -8.96
CA PRO A 259 -1.68 -14.08 -10.33
C PRO A 259 -2.98 -14.86 -10.53
N GLY A 260 -3.93 -14.25 -11.24
CA GLY A 260 -5.19 -14.88 -11.60
C GLY A 260 -6.29 -14.73 -10.54
N SER A 261 -7.37 -15.48 -10.71
CA SER A 261 -8.53 -15.44 -9.82
C SER A 261 -9.23 -16.79 -9.76
N VAL A 262 -10.02 -16.96 -8.70
CA VAL A 262 -10.82 -18.15 -8.45
C VAL A 262 -12.29 -17.79 -8.37
N ARG A 263 -13.16 -18.77 -8.60
CA ARG A 263 -14.59 -18.70 -8.32
C ARG A 263 -15.05 -19.91 -7.53
N SER A 264 -16.10 -19.73 -6.74
CA SER A 264 -16.79 -20.82 -6.06
C SER A 264 -17.69 -21.59 -7.02
N GLU A 265 -17.72 -22.92 -6.91
CA GLU A 265 -18.67 -23.74 -7.69
C GLU A 265 -20.07 -23.84 -7.03
N GLY A 266 -20.14 -23.53 -5.74
CA GLY A 266 -21.35 -23.56 -4.93
C GLY A 266 -21.30 -22.50 -3.82
N VAL A 267 -22.28 -22.53 -2.91
CA VAL A 267 -22.21 -21.72 -1.69
C VAL A 267 -21.11 -22.29 -0.79
N VAL A 268 -20.14 -21.47 -0.41
CA VAL A 268 -18.97 -21.89 0.38
C VAL A 268 -18.77 -20.97 1.59
N ASN A 269 -18.19 -21.51 2.67
CA ASN A 269 -17.92 -20.72 3.87
C ASN A 269 -16.58 -19.98 3.75
N LEU A 270 -16.60 -18.67 3.93
CA LEU A 270 -15.41 -17.87 4.19
C LEU A 270 -15.09 -17.89 5.68
N ARG A 271 -13.91 -18.35 6.08
CA ARG A 271 -13.55 -18.60 7.47
C ARG A 271 -12.43 -17.69 7.99
N SER A 272 -12.36 -17.53 9.31
CA SER A 272 -11.35 -16.71 9.97
C SER A 272 -9.93 -17.31 9.95
N SER A 273 -9.81 -18.63 9.75
CA SER A 273 -8.55 -19.40 9.79
C SER A 273 -8.68 -20.65 8.89
N PRO A 274 -7.57 -21.28 8.44
CA PRO A 274 -7.60 -22.43 7.53
C PRO A 274 -7.99 -23.71 8.29
N SER A 275 -9.24 -23.77 8.75
CA SER A 275 -9.79 -24.91 9.48
C SER A 275 -11.30 -24.96 9.38
N THR A 276 -11.87 -26.17 9.29
CA THR A 276 -13.32 -26.40 9.29
C THR A 276 -13.98 -26.09 10.63
N SER A 277 -13.21 -25.98 11.71
CA SER A 277 -13.70 -25.55 13.04
C SER A 277 -13.58 -24.04 13.26
N ALA A 278 -12.94 -23.31 12.34
CA ALA A 278 -12.79 -21.86 12.46
C ALA A 278 -14.13 -21.14 12.26
N GLY A 279 -14.26 -19.94 12.86
CA GLY A 279 -15.45 -19.13 12.74
C GLY A 279 -15.78 -18.78 11.29
N ILE A 280 -17.05 -18.87 10.93
CA ILE A 280 -17.55 -18.45 9.62
C ILE A 280 -17.69 -16.93 9.66
N ILE A 281 -16.98 -16.24 8.77
CA ILE A 281 -17.12 -14.80 8.55
C ILE A 281 -18.42 -14.55 7.79
N MET A 282 -18.62 -15.27 6.69
CA MET A 282 -19.82 -15.24 5.86
C MET A 282 -19.89 -16.45 4.93
N GLU A 283 -21.06 -16.66 4.32
CA GLU A 283 -21.23 -17.54 3.19
C GLU A 283 -21.01 -16.75 1.88
N VAL A 284 -20.18 -17.30 0.99
CA VAL A 284 -19.89 -16.76 -0.34
C VAL A 284 -20.81 -17.45 -1.34
N PRO A 285 -21.58 -16.69 -2.15
CA PRO A 285 -22.45 -17.27 -3.19
C PRO A 285 -21.68 -18.06 -4.23
N ALA A 286 -22.39 -18.95 -4.95
CA ALA A 286 -21.84 -19.65 -6.10
C ALA A 286 -21.48 -18.68 -7.24
N GLY A 287 -20.33 -18.89 -7.88
CA GLY A 287 -19.85 -18.08 -9.00
C GLY A 287 -19.17 -16.76 -8.60
N GLU A 288 -19.07 -16.47 -7.30
CA GLU A 288 -18.36 -15.28 -6.82
C GLU A 288 -16.89 -15.35 -7.23
N VAL A 289 -16.39 -14.32 -7.91
CA VAL A 289 -14.98 -14.22 -8.31
C VAL A 289 -14.18 -13.57 -7.19
N MET A 290 -13.06 -14.19 -6.83
CA MET A 290 -12.20 -13.77 -5.73
C MET A 290 -10.74 -13.79 -6.16
N SER A 291 -9.94 -12.93 -5.54
CA SER A 291 -8.48 -12.98 -5.67
C SER A 291 -7.90 -13.91 -4.61
N VAL A 292 -6.86 -14.67 -4.99
CA VAL A 292 -6.08 -15.47 -4.05
C VAL A 292 -4.98 -14.57 -3.49
N LEU A 293 -4.77 -14.57 -2.18
CA LEU A 293 -3.70 -13.83 -1.51
C LEU A 293 -2.52 -14.75 -1.15
N GLY A 294 -2.79 -16.03 -0.92
CA GLY A 294 -1.79 -17.06 -0.62
C GLY A 294 -2.45 -18.34 -0.10
N THR A 295 -1.64 -19.23 0.45
CA THR A 295 -2.06 -20.54 0.98
C THR A 295 -1.65 -20.71 2.44
N ASN A 296 -2.21 -21.71 3.12
CA ASN A 296 -1.64 -22.26 4.35
C ASN A 296 -0.46 -23.20 3.98
N PRO A 297 0.37 -23.63 4.95
CA PRO A 297 1.53 -24.49 4.66
C PRO A 297 1.19 -25.79 3.93
N GLU A 298 0.01 -26.37 4.18
CA GLU A 298 -0.47 -27.59 3.53
C GLU A 298 -1.10 -27.37 2.16
N ALA A 299 -1.31 -26.12 1.75
CA ALA A 299 -1.90 -25.70 0.47
C ALA A 299 -3.32 -26.24 0.18
N ASP A 300 -4.03 -26.74 1.18
CA ASP A 300 -5.44 -27.18 1.10
C ASP A 300 -6.44 -26.04 1.36
N TRP A 301 -5.99 -24.91 1.89
CA TRP A 301 -6.77 -23.69 2.05
C TRP A 301 -6.17 -22.51 1.30
N TYR A 302 -7.04 -21.76 0.62
CA TYR A 302 -6.69 -20.47 0.03
C TYR A 302 -7.18 -19.35 0.93
N HIS A 303 -6.27 -18.39 1.20
CA HIS A 303 -6.69 -17.11 1.74
C HIS A 303 -7.13 -16.24 0.56
N VAL A 304 -8.40 -15.89 0.51
CA VAL A 304 -9.01 -15.18 -0.61
C VAL A 304 -9.50 -13.79 -0.19
N ARG A 305 -9.67 -12.90 -1.17
CA ARG A 305 -10.28 -11.59 -0.99
C ARG A 305 -11.38 -11.35 -2.03
N LEU A 306 -12.56 -10.99 -1.53
CA LEU A 306 -13.73 -10.59 -2.32
C LEU A 306 -13.56 -9.13 -2.82
N ASP A 307 -14.35 -8.73 -3.82
CA ASP A 307 -14.33 -7.34 -4.32
C ASP A 307 -14.74 -6.32 -3.25
N SER A 308 -15.56 -6.72 -2.28
CA SER A 308 -15.90 -5.92 -1.10
C SER A 308 -14.70 -5.58 -0.20
N GLY A 309 -13.56 -6.23 -0.41
CA GLY A 309 -12.36 -6.13 0.42
C GLY A 309 -12.35 -7.10 1.61
N ILE A 310 -13.45 -7.82 1.87
CA ILE A 310 -13.50 -8.87 2.88
C ILE A 310 -12.56 -10.00 2.46
N SER A 311 -11.81 -10.55 3.41
CA SER A 311 -10.90 -11.67 3.17
C SER A 311 -11.02 -12.73 4.25
N GLY A 312 -10.61 -13.94 3.91
CA GLY A 312 -10.66 -15.10 4.79
C GLY A 312 -10.25 -16.37 4.06
N TRP A 313 -10.46 -17.51 4.70
CA TRP A 313 -9.99 -18.81 4.25
C TRP A 313 -11.13 -19.65 3.65
N ILE A 314 -10.90 -20.24 2.48
CA ILE A 314 -11.78 -21.20 1.81
C ILE A 314 -10.96 -22.44 1.43
N LEU A 315 -11.57 -23.64 1.54
CA LEU A 315 -10.96 -24.87 1.05
C LEU A 315 -10.69 -24.77 -0.46
N ALA A 316 -9.45 -25.03 -0.86
CA ALA A 316 -9.00 -24.88 -2.25
C ALA A 316 -9.77 -25.79 -3.21
N GLU A 317 -10.16 -26.98 -2.77
CA GLU A 317 -10.94 -27.94 -3.57
C GLU A 317 -12.35 -27.46 -3.96
N LEU A 318 -12.87 -26.42 -3.29
CA LEU A 318 -14.19 -25.84 -3.58
C LEU A 318 -14.12 -24.67 -4.58
N LEU A 319 -12.92 -24.40 -5.09
CA LEU A 319 -12.61 -23.26 -5.92
C LEU A 319 -12.08 -23.74 -7.28
N VAL A 320 -12.51 -23.05 -8.34
CA VAL A 320 -12.01 -23.27 -9.69
C VAL A 320 -11.57 -21.94 -10.29
N GLY A 321 -10.52 -21.93 -11.10
CA GLY A 321 -10.03 -20.70 -11.69
C GLY A 321 -8.69 -20.87 -12.40
N ASP A 322 -8.30 -19.82 -13.09
CA ASP A 322 -6.96 -19.68 -13.64
C ASP A 322 -6.15 -18.90 -12.62
N VAL A 323 -5.35 -19.62 -11.83
CA VAL A 323 -4.43 -19.03 -10.85
C VAL A 323 -3.03 -19.41 -11.30
N GLY A 324 -2.18 -18.40 -11.43
CA GLY A 324 -0.76 -18.63 -11.73
C GLY A 324 -0.01 -19.19 -10.52
N PRO A 325 1.32 -19.11 -10.50
CA PRO A 325 2.11 -19.61 -9.38
C PRO A 325 1.77 -18.85 -8.09
N ILE A 326 1.32 -19.59 -7.07
CA ILE A 326 1.12 -19.06 -5.72
C ILE A 326 2.43 -19.21 -4.95
N SER A 327 3.02 -18.10 -4.52
CA SER A 327 4.28 -18.08 -3.76
C SER A 327 4.09 -17.73 -2.28
N ALA A 328 3.00 -17.06 -1.93
CA ALA A 328 2.72 -16.66 -0.55
C ALA A 328 2.15 -17.83 0.26
N VAL A 329 2.83 -18.16 1.35
CA VAL A 329 2.43 -19.18 2.34
C VAL A 329 2.34 -18.51 3.71
N TYR A 330 1.23 -18.76 4.41
CA TYR A 330 0.91 -18.10 5.66
C TYR A 330 0.61 -19.10 6.78
N GLU A 331 1.40 -19.03 7.85
CA GLU A 331 1.19 -19.78 9.10
C GLU A 331 -0.01 -19.26 9.92
N ALA A 332 -0.42 -18.02 9.67
CA ALA A 332 -1.56 -17.37 10.31
C ALA A 332 -2.24 -16.43 9.31
N THR A 333 -3.51 -16.07 9.57
CA THR A 333 -4.27 -15.16 8.70
C THR A 333 -3.47 -13.87 8.43
N PRO A 334 -3.15 -13.56 7.16
CA PRO A 334 -2.30 -12.43 6.83
C PRO A 334 -3.04 -11.11 7.07
N LEU A 335 -2.32 -10.13 7.62
CA LEU A 335 -2.77 -8.75 7.73
C LEU A 335 -2.01 -7.90 6.71
N PRO A 336 -2.62 -6.80 6.20
CA PRO A 336 -1.84 -5.82 5.45
C PRO A 336 -0.67 -5.33 6.31
N PRO A 337 0.47 -4.98 5.71
CA PRO A 337 1.60 -4.50 6.48
C PRO A 337 1.32 -3.13 7.10
N GLN A 338 1.94 -2.88 8.25
CA GLN A 338 2.00 -1.53 8.82
C GLN A 338 2.91 -0.63 7.99
N ARG A 339 2.79 0.69 8.19
CA ARG A 339 3.64 1.68 7.52
C ARG A 339 5.11 1.53 7.94
N PHE A 340 6.02 2.04 7.11
CA PHE A 340 7.44 2.04 7.46
C PHE A 340 7.75 3.02 8.59
N GLY A 341 8.79 2.69 9.37
CA GLY A 341 9.27 3.52 10.48
C GLY A 341 8.42 3.42 11.74
N ALA A 342 8.85 4.15 12.78
CA ALA A 342 8.21 4.12 14.10
C ALA A 342 6.75 4.62 14.07
N ALA A 343 6.38 5.51 13.15
CA ALA A 343 5.02 6.01 13.06
C ALA A 343 4.00 4.95 12.59
N GLY A 344 4.48 3.84 11.99
CA GLY A 344 3.64 2.72 11.55
C GLY A 344 3.24 1.77 12.67
N ASN A 345 3.96 1.76 13.80
CA ASN A 345 3.72 0.85 14.92
C ASN A 345 3.66 1.57 16.28
N GLN A 346 3.85 2.88 16.32
CA GLN A 346 3.73 3.70 17.51
C GLN A 346 2.63 4.76 17.35
N GLY A 347 2.14 5.23 18.50
CA GLY A 347 1.27 6.40 18.59
C GLY A 347 1.77 7.35 19.65
N ARG A 348 1.38 8.61 19.53
CA ARG A 348 1.56 9.63 20.55
C ARG A 348 0.23 9.91 21.22
N ILE A 349 0.19 9.91 22.55
CA ILE A 349 -0.99 10.33 23.30
C ILE A 349 -1.24 11.82 23.04
N VAL A 350 -2.45 12.16 22.61
CA VAL A 350 -2.91 13.55 22.46
C VAL A 350 -4.13 13.74 23.35
N ALA A 351 -3.86 14.01 24.62
CA ALA A 351 -4.85 14.18 25.66
C ALA A 351 -4.27 15.11 26.74
N PRO A 352 -4.58 16.43 26.72
CA PRO A 352 -3.99 17.40 27.65
C PRO A 352 -4.15 17.05 29.14
N ALA A 353 -5.21 16.32 29.51
CA ALA A 353 -5.47 15.84 30.86
C ALA A 353 -4.89 14.44 31.16
N GLY A 354 -4.15 13.86 30.23
CA GLY A 354 -3.77 12.45 30.21
C GLY A 354 -4.91 11.52 29.76
N VAL A 355 -4.57 10.26 29.53
CA VAL A 355 -5.52 9.20 29.17
C VAL A 355 -5.45 8.05 30.17
N ASN A 356 -6.59 7.45 30.46
CA ASN A 356 -6.67 6.24 31.28
C ASN A 356 -6.38 5.01 30.42
N LEU A 357 -5.38 4.23 30.82
CA LEU A 357 -5.08 2.93 30.26
C LEU A 357 -6.00 1.89 30.92
N ARG A 358 -6.85 1.23 30.16
CA ARG A 358 -7.92 0.35 30.69
C ARG A 358 -7.63 -1.13 30.48
N SER A 359 -8.23 -1.95 31.32
CA SER A 359 -8.14 -3.42 31.23
C SER A 359 -8.91 -4.00 30.03
N GLY A 360 -9.82 -3.25 29.42
CA GLY A 360 -10.58 -3.65 28.24
C GLY A 360 -10.95 -2.48 27.33
N PRO A 361 -11.36 -2.75 26.09
CA PRO A 361 -11.58 -1.74 25.04
C PRO A 361 -12.92 -1.01 25.14
N ASP A 362 -13.23 -0.45 26.31
CA ASP A 362 -14.40 0.36 26.59
C ASP A 362 -14.17 1.25 27.83
N ALA A 363 -14.87 2.39 27.90
CA ALA A 363 -14.75 3.33 29.00
C ALA A 363 -15.26 2.78 30.35
N ALA A 364 -16.08 1.73 30.36
CA ALA A 364 -16.56 1.11 31.60
C ALA A 364 -15.55 0.14 32.23
N PHE A 365 -14.51 -0.28 31.50
CA PHE A 365 -13.49 -1.17 32.07
C PHE A 365 -12.60 -0.47 33.10
N PRO A 366 -12.15 -1.17 34.16
CA PRO A 366 -11.25 -0.61 35.16
C PRO A 366 -9.99 0.01 34.57
N VAL A 367 -9.60 1.15 35.14
CA VAL A 367 -8.33 1.83 34.85
C VAL A 367 -7.19 1.05 35.51
N THR A 368 -6.14 0.78 34.75
CA THR A 368 -4.96 0.02 35.15
C THR A 368 -3.73 0.91 35.33
N ALA A 369 -3.64 1.99 34.55
CA ALA A 369 -2.65 3.05 34.68
C ALA A 369 -3.19 4.33 34.01
N SER A 370 -2.42 5.41 34.08
CA SER A 370 -2.68 6.63 33.33
C SER A 370 -1.42 7.02 32.55
N LEU A 371 -1.60 7.50 31.33
CA LEU A 371 -0.53 7.98 30.46
C LEU A 371 -0.67 9.50 30.30
N SER A 372 0.44 10.21 30.39
CA SER A 372 0.49 11.67 30.23
C SER A 372 0.37 12.07 28.76
N ASP A 373 -0.03 13.32 28.51
CA ASP A 373 0.00 13.91 27.18
C ASP A 373 1.40 13.79 26.54
N GLY A 374 1.45 13.49 25.25
CA GLY A 374 2.68 13.33 24.50
C GLY A 374 3.45 12.04 24.74
N THR A 375 2.97 11.15 25.61
CA THR A 375 3.59 9.82 25.83
C THR A 375 3.61 9.03 24.52
N LEU A 376 4.75 8.43 24.18
CA LEU A 376 4.85 7.48 23.07
C LEU A 376 4.42 6.09 23.55
N VAL A 377 3.64 5.41 22.72
CA VAL A 377 3.12 4.07 22.99
C VAL A 377 3.35 3.17 21.79
N ASN A 378 3.67 1.91 22.03
CA ASN A 378 3.67 0.87 21.01
C ASN A 378 2.23 0.39 20.79
N LEU A 379 1.80 0.26 19.54
CA LEU A 379 0.47 -0.24 19.19
C LEU A 379 0.54 -1.75 19.03
N LEU A 380 -0.25 -2.48 19.82
CA LEU A 380 -0.19 -3.94 19.87
C LEU A 380 -1.32 -4.60 19.09
N ALA A 381 -2.55 -4.10 19.25
CA ALA A 381 -3.74 -4.72 18.68
C ALA A 381 -4.91 -3.75 18.65
N ARG A 382 -5.91 -4.03 17.82
CA ARG A 382 -7.21 -3.35 17.85
C ARG A 382 -8.27 -4.21 18.54
N SER A 383 -9.30 -3.53 19.03
CA SER A 383 -10.45 -4.18 19.63
C SER A 383 -11.28 -4.91 18.57
N PRO A 384 -11.84 -6.08 18.89
CA PRO A 384 -12.75 -6.80 17.99
C PRO A 384 -14.11 -6.10 17.84
N TYR A 385 -14.41 -5.09 18.66
CA TYR A 385 -15.76 -4.55 18.74
C TYR A 385 -15.87 -3.03 18.92
N SER A 386 -14.79 -2.30 19.13
CA SER A 386 -14.82 -0.85 19.38
C SER A 386 -13.59 -0.16 18.81
N GLN A 387 -13.62 1.17 18.70
CA GLN A 387 -12.48 1.98 18.24
C GLN A 387 -11.47 2.21 19.38
N TRP A 388 -10.97 1.13 19.95
CA TRP A 388 -9.94 1.11 20.98
C TRP A 388 -8.72 0.35 20.48
N VAL A 389 -7.56 0.76 20.98
CA VAL A 389 -6.26 0.19 20.63
C VAL A 389 -5.59 -0.28 21.90
N LYS A 390 -5.07 -1.50 21.87
CA LYS A 390 -4.21 -2.05 22.91
C LYS A 390 -2.82 -1.50 22.70
N VAL A 391 -2.25 -0.92 23.74
CA VAL A 391 -0.98 -0.22 23.70
C VAL A 391 -0.06 -0.68 24.82
N GLU A 392 1.23 -0.50 24.62
CA GLU A 392 2.27 -0.70 25.63
C GLU A 392 3.12 0.56 25.79
N SER A 393 3.45 0.89 27.03
CA SER A 393 4.40 1.96 27.35
C SER A 393 5.05 1.71 28.71
N GLY A 394 6.38 1.60 28.72
CA GLY A 394 7.16 1.41 29.96
C GLY A 394 6.76 0.16 30.74
N GLY A 395 6.36 -0.92 30.06
CA GLY A 395 5.89 -2.16 30.67
C GLY A 395 4.41 -2.17 31.08
N ALA A 396 3.70 -1.03 31.02
CA ALA A 396 2.25 -1.00 31.22
C ALA A 396 1.53 -1.36 29.92
N VAL A 397 0.60 -2.32 29.99
CA VAL A 397 -0.20 -2.78 28.84
C VAL A 397 -1.68 -2.60 29.14
N GLY A 398 -2.42 -2.03 28.19
CA GLY A 398 -3.86 -1.90 28.28
C GLY A 398 -4.46 -1.18 27.09
N TRP A 399 -5.69 -0.69 27.23
CA TRP A 399 -6.49 -0.15 26.15
C TRP A 399 -6.68 1.36 26.28
N VAL A 400 -6.55 2.08 25.17
CA VAL A 400 -6.91 3.49 25.03
C VAL A 400 -7.84 3.68 23.84
N ALA A 401 -8.64 4.75 23.85
CA ALA A 401 -9.51 5.07 22.73
C ALA A 401 -8.66 5.55 21.54
N LEU A 402 -8.99 5.13 20.31
CA LEU A 402 -8.24 5.52 19.12
C LEU A 402 -8.14 7.04 18.95
N ILE A 403 -9.20 7.77 19.32
CA ILE A 403 -9.25 9.23 19.22
C ILE A 403 -8.25 9.97 20.12
N THR A 404 -7.68 9.30 21.13
CA THR A 404 -6.63 9.89 21.99
C THR A 404 -5.22 9.64 21.48
N LEU A 405 -5.09 9.04 20.28
CA LEU A 405 -3.82 8.71 19.65
C LEU A 405 -3.64 9.52 18.37
N GLU A 406 -2.49 10.18 18.26
CA GLU A 406 -1.93 10.59 16.98
C GLU A 406 -1.01 9.46 16.49
N THR A 407 -1.34 8.86 15.36
CA THR A 407 -0.56 7.78 14.76
C THR A 407 -0.73 7.77 13.25
N GLN A 408 0.29 7.30 12.55
CA GLN A 408 0.21 7.01 11.12
C GLN A 408 -0.06 5.52 10.87
N ALA A 409 -0.09 4.68 11.91
CA ALA A 409 -0.39 3.26 11.79
C ALA A 409 -1.71 3.03 11.07
N TYR A 410 -1.74 2.00 10.23
CA TYR A 410 -2.96 1.61 9.56
C TYR A 410 -3.78 0.75 10.53
N TYR A 411 -4.80 1.37 11.14
CA TYR A 411 -5.60 0.76 12.20
C TYR A 411 -6.15 -0.63 11.80
N GLU A 412 -6.67 -0.78 10.59
CA GLU A 412 -7.23 -2.07 10.12
C GLU A 412 -6.17 -3.17 9.93
N ALA A 413 -4.89 -2.80 9.80
CA ALA A 413 -3.76 -3.73 9.79
C ALA A 413 -3.25 -4.11 11.19
N LEU A 414 -3.81 -3.55 12.27
CA LEU A 414 -3.51 -4.03 13.61
C LEU A 414 -4.18 -5.39 13.84
N PRO A 415 -3.50 -6.34 14.48
CA PRO A 415 -4.11 -7.61 14.82
C PRO A 415 -5.29 -7.38 15.76
N ILE A 416 -6.30 -8.24 15.66
CA ILE A 416 -7.45 -8.21 16.57
C ILE A 416 -7.08 -9.00 17.81
N ASP A 417 -7.18 -8.39 18.99
CA ASP A 417 -7.08 -9.14 20.25
C ASP A 417 -8.46 -9.72 20.62
N THR A 418 -8.63 -11.02 20.40
CA THR A 418 -9.87 -11.73 20.73
C THR A 418 -9.94 -12.11 22.21
N ASN A 419 -8.84 -11.98 22.97
CA ASN A 419 -8.80 -12.26 24.40
C ASN A 419 -9.20 -11.00 25.19
N VAL A 420 -10.39 -10.48 24.90
CA VAL A 420 -10.98 -9.32 25.59
C VAL A 420 -12.32 -9.71 26.21
N PRO A 421 -12.68 -9.14 27.38
CA PRO A 421 -14.02 -9.33 27.91
C PRO A 421 -15.08 -8.83 26.92
N PRO A 422 -16.31 -9.37 26.94
CA PRO A 422 -17.39 -8.90 26.07
C PRO A 422 -17.76 -7.46 26.39
N ARG A 423 -18.45 -6.79 25.46
CA ARG A 423 -18.94 -5.43 25.68
C ARG A 423 -19.72 -5.34 27.00
N PRO A 424 -19.42 -4.37 27.87
CA PRO A 424 -20.25 -4.08 29.03
C PRO A 424 -21.69 -3.83 28.58
N THR A 425 -22.67 -4.48 29.23
CA THR A 425 -24.07 -4.17 28.97
C THR A 425 -24.36 -2.73 29.41
N PRO A 426 -25.10 -1.93 28.61
CA PRO A 426 -25.50 -0.59 29.04
C PRO A 426 -26.17 -0.68 30.41
N THR A 427 -25.74 0.17 31.35
CA THR A 427 -26.40 0.27 32.65
C THR A 427 -27.87 0.57 32.43
N ARG A 428 -28.74 -0.40 32.72
CA ARG A 428 -30.19 -0.20 32.63
C ARG A 428 -30.53 0.89 33.65
N ILE A 429 -30.99 2.05 33.19
CA ILE A 429 -31.41 3.15 34.07
C ILE A 429 -32.48 2.58 35.02
N PRO A 430 -32.24 2.52 36.34
CA PRO A 430 -33.25 2.06 37.28
C PRO A 430 -34.38 3.09 37.27
N GLY A 431 -35.55 2.72 36.75
CA GLY A 431 -36.73 3.59 36.75
C GLY A 431 -37.56 3.65 35.46
N SER A 432 -37.13 3.03 34.34
CA SER A 432 -38.02 2.89 33.17
C SER A 432 -38.96 1.68 33.35
N PHE A 433 -39.79 1.74 34.40
CA PHE A 433 -41.09 1.10 34.39
C PHE A 433 -42.05 2.11 33.76
N GLY A 434 -42.88 1.64 32.82
CA GLY A 434 -43.72 2.51 32.00
C GLY A 434 -44.53 3.49 32.84
N ASN A 435 -44.26 4.78 32.68
CA ASN A 435 -45.26 5.80 32.93
C ASN A 435 -46.26 5.72 31.77
N ALA A 436 -47.15 4.72 31.82
CA ALA A 436 -48.43 4.86 31.18
C ALA A 436 -49.08 6.10 31.80
N PHE A 437 -49.16 7.19 31.04
CA PHE A 437 -50.06 8.29 31.37
C PHE A 437 -51.45 7.67 31.59
N PRO A 438 -52.09 7.85 32.76
CA PRO A 438 -53.48 7.47 32.92
C PRO A 438 -54.31 8.25 31.90
N ASP A 439 -55.08 7.55 31.07
CA ASP A 439 -56.08 8.16 30.20
C ASP A 439 -57.07 8.96 31.08
N PRO A 440 -57.22 10.29 30.90
CA PRO A 440 -58.14 11.11 31.67
C PRO A 440 -59.63 10.76 31.45
N ARG A 441 -59.96 9.79 30.59
CA ARG A 441 -61.35 9.44 30.22
C ARG A 441 -61.82 8.09 30.73
N GLY A 442 -61.03 7.38 31.54
CA GLY A 442 -61.46 6.11 32.16
C GLY A 442 -62.26 6.33 33.45
N GLY A 443 -63.56 6.59 33.34
CA GLY A 443 -64.50 6.57 34.46
C GLY A 443 -64.79 5.14 34.95
N TYR A 444 -65.03 5.02 36.26
CA TYR A 444 -65.52 3.82 36.95
C TYR A 444 -66.90 3.37 36.46
#